data_AF-A0A1Q4X700-F1
#
_entry.id   AF-A0A1Q4X700-F1
#
_cell.length_a   1.000
_cell.length_b   1.000
_cell.length_c   1.000
_cell.angle_alpha   90.00
_cell.angle_beta   90.00
_cell.angle_gamma   90.00
#
_symmetry.space_group_name_H-M   'P 1'
#
loop_
_entity.id
_entity.type
_entity.pdbx_description
1 polymer ?
#
loop_
_entity_poly.entity_id
_entity_poly.type
_entity_poly.pdbx_seq_one_letter_code
_entity_poly.pdbx_strand_id
1 'polypeptide(L)'
;MAGFKVDTGRLRESANGFQRAGDHAGTAAGSLGGTTVPGDAFGISGPARGLAADLDAFVGRRRDRVAQRRDRLADIAERVRRDADEYDRSDADGTQDINRSGEGLR
;
A
#
# COMPACT_ATOMS: atom_id res chain seq x y z
N MET A 1 -21.60 29.98 2.40
CA MET A 1 -20.43 29.31 1.78
C MET A 1 -20.44 27.88 2.26
N ALA A 2 -20.64 26.91 1.37
CA ALA A 2 -20.43 25.50 1.71
C ALA A 2 -18.91 25.29 1.80
N GLY A 3 -18.37 25.35 3.02
CA GLY A 3 -16.96 25.05 3.26
C GLY A 3 -16.67 23.63 2.76
N PHE A 4 -15.63 23.49 1.95
CA PHE A 4 -15.20 22.19 1.41
C PHE A 4 -14.66 21.35 2.59
N LYS A 5 -15.54 20.67 3.30
CA LYS A 5 -15.15 19.79 4.41
C LYS A 5 -14.57 18.52 3.82
N VAL A 6 -13.30 18.28 4.07
CA VAL A 6 -12.64 17.04 3.65
C VAL A 6 -13.25 15.88 4.44
N ASP A 7 -13.74 14.86 3.72
CA ASP A 7 -14.29 13.66 4.31
C ASP A 7 -13.13 12.74 4.75
N THR A 8 -12.60 13.01 5.95
CA THR A 8 -11.51 12.23 6.56
C THR A 8 -11.93 10.78 6.84
N GLY A 9 -13.23 10.50 6.93
CA GLY A 9 -13.79 9.15 6.98
C GLY A 9 -13.51 8.36 5.70
N ARG A 10 -13.83 8.94 4.53
CA ARG A 10 -13.53 8.32 3.22
C ARG A 10 -12.03 8.18 2.95
N LEU A 11 -11.20 9.10 3.45
CA LEU A 11 -9.74 8.96 3.37
C LEU A 11 -9.28 7.73 4.15
N ARG A 12 -9.72 7.56 5.39
CA ARG A 12 -9.40 6.37 6.20
C ARG A 12 -9.91 5.08 5.58
N GLU A 13 -11.11 5.10 4.99
CA GLU A 13 -11.63 3.94 4.24
C GLU A 13 -10.76 3.59 3.03
N SER A 14 -10.30 4.60 2.29
CA SER A 14 -9.37 4.42 1.17
C SER A 14 -8.02 3.84 1.63
N ALA A 15 -7.47 4.33 2.74
CA ALA A 15 -6.27 3.78 3.34
C ALA A 15 -6.43 2.31 3.73
N ASN A 16 -7.57 1.93 4.32
CA ASN A 16 -7.89 0.53 4.61
C ASN A 16 -7.97 -0.31 3.33
N GLY A 17 -8.48 0.26 2.24
CA GLY A 17 -8.50 -0.37 0.92
C GLY A 17 -7.09 -0.64 0.38
N PHE A 18 -6.19 0.35 0.45
CA PHE A 18 -4.80 0.19 0.04
C PHE A 18 -4.07 -0.85 0.90
N GLN A 19 -4.32 -0.87 2.21
CA GLN A 19 -3.73 -1.84 3.12
C GLN A 19 -4.17 -3.27 2.76
N ARG A 20 -5.48 -3.50 2.57
CA ARG A 20 -6.00 -4.81 2.11
C ARG A 20 -5.42 -5.24 0.76
N ALA A 21 -5.29 -4.30 -0.17
CA ALA A 21 -4.67 -4.59 -1.47
C ALA A 21 -3.19 -4.99 -1.31
N GLY A 22 -2.47 -4.35 -0.39
CA GLY A 22 -1.12 -4.73 0.03
C GLY A 22 -1.09 -6.16 0.59
N ASP A 23 -1.99 -6.50 1.50
CA ASP A 23 -2.05 -7.84 2.11
C ASP A 23 -2.32 -8.94 1.06
N HIS A 24 -3.20 -8.68 0.10
CA HIS A 24 -3.42 -9.58 -1.04
C HIS A 24 -2.17 -9.72 -1.93
N ALA A 25 -1.45 -8.63 -2.20
CA ALA A 25 -0.18 -8.69 -2.91
C ALA A 25 0.87 -9.49 -2.12
N GLY A 26 0.93 -9.32 -0.80
CA GLY A 26 1.79 -10.10 0.09
C GLY A 26 1.48 -11.59 0.04
N THR A 27 0.20 -11.96 0.05
CA THR A 27 -0.25 -13.34 -0.10
C THR A 27 0.16 -13.93 -1.45
N ALA A 28 -0.05 -13.19 -2.55
CA ALA A 28 0.36 -13.62 -3.88
C ALA A 28 1.89 -13.78 -4.02
N ALA A 29 2.67 -12.86 -3.44
CA ALA A 29 4.13 -12.99 -3.38
C ALA A 29 4.57 -14.20 -2.56
N GLY A 30 3.86 -14.50 -1.46
CA GLY A 30 4.09 -15.70 -0.64
C GLY A 30 3.86 -16.98 -1.44
N SER A 31 2.73 -17.08 -2.15
CA SER A 31 2.40 -18.22 -3.01
C SER A 31 3.42 -18.39 -4.16
N LEU A 32 3.87 -17.30 -4.77
CA LEU A 32 4.95 -17.32 -5.76
C LEU A 32 6.29 -17.72 -5.14
N GLY A 33 6.57 -17.30 -3.90
CA GLY A 33 7.78 -17.67 -3.18
C GLY A 33 7.90 -19.15 -2.86
N GLY A 34 6.78 -19.86 -2.71
CA GLY A 34 6.73 -21.32 -2.61
C GLY A 34 6.83 -22.04 -3.96
N THR A 35 6.77 -21.31 -5.08
CA THR A 35 6.87 -21.86 -6.44
C THR A 35 8.30 -21.66 -6.94
N THR A 36 9.23 -22.49 -6.48
CA THR A 36 10.60 -22.55 -7.03
C THR A 36 10.61 -23.52 -8.20
N VAL A 37 11.34 -23.23 -9.28
CA VAL A 37 11.53 -24.20 -10.35
C VAL A 37 12.71 -25.10 -9.97
N PRO A 38 12.52 -26.41 -9.75
CA PRO A 38 13.62 -27.31 -9.46
C PRO A 38 14.68 -27.22 -10.56
N GLY A 39 15.96 -27.16 -10.20
CA GLY A 39 17.05 -27.01 -11.18
C GLY A 39 17.19 -28.17 -12.17
N ASP A 40 16.52 -29.28 -11.89
CA ASP A 40 16.40 -30.51 -12.66
C ASP A 40 15.01 -30.71 -13.28
N ALA A 41 14.08 -29.73 -13.15
CA ALA A 41 12.70 -29.83 -13.63
C ALA A 41 12.56 -30.18 -15.12
N PHE A 42 13.59 -29.87 -15.91
CA PHE A 42 13.65 -30.16 -17.35
C PHE A 42 14.79 -31.12 -17.72
N GLY A 43 15.42 -31.79 -16.73
CA GLY A 43 16.56 -32.69 -16.91
C GLY A 43 17.90 -32.09 -16.48
N ILE A 44 18.85 -32.97 -16.14
CA ILE A 44 20.15 -32.62 -15.51
C ILE A 44 21.21 -32.18 -16.55
N SER A 45 20.99 -32.46 -17.84
CA SER A 45 21.97 -32.28 -18.91
C SER A 45 21.53 -31.30 -19.99
N GLY A 46 22.46 -30.43 -20.44
CA GLY A 46 22.27 -29.56 -21.61
C GLY A 46 21.47 -28.28 -21.34
N PRO A 47 20.94 -27.60 -22.39
CA PRO A 47 20.27 -26.30 -22.30
C PRO A 47 19.05 -26.27 -21.38
N ALA A 48 18.51 -27.44 -21.01
CA ALA A 48 17.39 -27.58 -20.08
C ALA A 48 17.70 -27.11 -18.65
N ARG A 49 18.95 -27.26 -18.18
CA ARG A 49 19.38 -26.74 -16.87
C ARG A 49 19.45 -25.21 -16.85
N GLY A 50 19.83 -24.61 -17.99
CA GLY A 50 19.78 -23.17 -18.21
C GLY A 50 18.34 -22.64 -18.22
N LEU A 51 17.42 -23.37 -18.88
CA LEU A 51 16.00 -23.01 -18.91
C LEU A 51 15.35 -23.01 -17.51
N ALA A 52 15.67 -24.00 -16.66
CA ALA A 52 15.20 -24.04 -15.28
C ALA A 52 15.66 -22.80 -14.48
N ALA A 53 16.94 -22.44 -14.62
CA ALA A 53 17.51 -21.26 -13.95
C ALA A 53 16.90 -19.94 -14.47
N ASP A 54 16.67 -19.82 -15.77
CA ASP A 54 16.05 -18.64 -16.36
C ASP A 54 14.60 -18.45 -15.92
N LEU A 55 13.85 -19.56 -15.81
CA LEU A 55 12.48 -19.56 -15.29
C LEU A 55 12.45 -19.20 -13.80
N ASP A 56 13.35 -19.76 -13.00
CA ASP A 56 13.48 -19.42 -11.58
C ASP A 56 13.81 -17.92 -11.40
N ALA A 57 14.77 -17.40 -12.18
CA ALA A 57 15.10 -15.97 -12.18
C ALA A 57 13.92 -15.09 -12.64
N PHE A 58 13.11 -15.54 -13.60
CA PHE A 58 11.90 -14.84 -14.01
C PHE A 58 10.84 -14.80 -12.91
N VAL A 59 10.60 -15.93 -12.24
CA VAL A 59 9.68 -16.02 -11.10
C VAL A 59 10.17 -15.14 -9.95
N GLY A 60 11.48 -15.16 -9.64
CA GLY A 60 12.13 -14.28 -8.67
C GLY A 60 11.88 -12.81 -8.96
N ARG A 61 12.14 -12.35 -10.19
CA ARG A 61 11.85 -10.95 -10.59
C ARG A 61 10.38 -10.58 -10.46
N ARG A 62 9.46 -11.52 -10.72
CA ARG A 62 8.02 -11.26 -10.51
C ARG A 62 7.70 -11.12 -9.03
N ARG A 63 8.26 -11.98 -8.18
CA ARG A 63 8.11 -11.90 -6.72
C ARG A 63 8.59 -10.55 -6.19
N ASP A 64 9.76 -10.09 -6.61
CA ASP A 64 10.32 -8.80 -6.19
C ASP A 64 9.42 -7.62 -6.59
N ARG A 65 8.87 -7.64 -7.80
CA ARG A 65 7.92 -6.60 -8.24
C ARG A 65 6.64 -6.59 -7.43
N VAL A 66 6.13 -7.77 -7.04
CA VAL A 66 4.93 -7.86 -6.19
C VAL A 66 5.23 -7.33 -4.79
N ALA A 67 6.40 -7.65 -4.22
CA ALA A 67 6.85 -7.09 -2.95
C ALA A 67 6.95 -5.55 -3.01
N GLN A 68 7.58 -5.01 -4.06
CA GLN A 68 7.69 -3.56 -4.25
C GLN A 68 6.32 -2.87 -4.38
N ARG A 69 5.35 -3.53 -5.03
CA ARG A 69 3.96 -3.02 -5.11
C ARG A 69 3.27 -3.05 -3.76
N ARG A 70 3.47 -4.10 -2.96
CA ARG A 70 2.95 -4.19 -1.59
C ARG A 70 3.44 -3.02 -0.74
N ASP A 71 4.74 -2.78 -0.74
CA ASP A 71 5.35 -1.75 0.10
C ASP A 71 4.88 -0.36 -0.33
N ARG A 72 4.74 -0.11 -1.65
CA ARG A 72 4.16 1.14 -2.16
C ARG A 72 2.69 1.33 -1.74
N LEU A 73 1.90 0.27 -1.67
CA LEU A 73 0.50 0.34 -1.21
C LEU A 73 0.43 0.65 0.29
N ALA A 74 1.35 0.10 1.09
CA ALA A 74 1.48 0.42 2.50
C ALA A 74 1.86 1.89 2.72
N ASP A 75 2.84 2.40 1.96
CA ASP A 75 3.25 3.82 2.01
C ASP A 75 2.08 4.76 1.66
N ILE A 76 1.29 4.43 0.64
CA ILE A 76 0.10 5.21 0.26
C ILE A 76 -0.92 5.19 1.40
N ALA A 77 -1.21 4.03 1.99
CA ALA A 77 -2.15 3.90 3.10
C ALA A 77 -1.70 4.75 4.31
N GLU A 78 -0.40 4.78 4.60
CA GLU A 78 0.15 5.60 5.69
C GLU A 78 0.01 7.10 5.40
N ARG A 79 0.35 7.54 4.19
CA ARG A 79 0.19 8.95 3.79
C ARG A 79 -1.27 9.40 3.87
N VAL A 80 -2.20 8.62 3.34
CA VAL A 80 -3.62 8.96 3.37
C VAL A 80 -4.16 9.06 4.80
N ARG A 81 -3.70 8.19 5.71
CA ARG A 81 -4.05 8.31 7.15
C ARG A 81 -3.49 9.58 7.76
N ARG A 82 -2.22 9.89 7.50
CA ARG A 82 -1.56 11.10 8.00
C ARG A 82 -2.27 12.36 7.52
N ASP A 83 -2.64 12.42 6.25
CA ASP A 83 -3.36 13.55 5.67
C ASP A 83 -4.75 13.69 6.32
N ALA A 84 -5.46 12.58 6.55
CA ALA A 84 -6.74 12.59 7.26
C ALA A 84 -6.60 13.14 8.70
N ASP A 85 -5.56 12.73 9.42
CA ASP A 85 -5.29 13.21 10.78
C ASP A 85 -4.86 14.68 10.81
N GLU A 86 -4.23 15.17 9.76
CA GLU A 86 -3.87 16.58 9.61
C GLU A 86 -5.12 17.44 9.34
N TYR A 87 -6.00 16.99 8.46
CA TYR A 87 -7.28 17.68 8.22
C TYR A 87 -8.15 17.74 9.48
N ASP A 88 -8.26 16.65 10.24
CA ASP A 88 -9.02 16.65 11.50
C ASP A 88 -8.42 17.63 12.54
N ARG A 89 -7.08 17.73 12.60
CA ARG A 89 -6.39 18.72 13.45
C ARG A 89 -6.68 20.15 13.02
N SER A 90 -6.55 20.45 11.73
CA SER A 90 -6.82 21.79 11.20
C SER A 90 -8.27 22.22 11.40
N ASP A 91 -9.23 21.30 11.25
CA ASP A 91 -10.66 21.59 11.47
C ASP A 91 -10.94 21.88 12.95
N ALA A 92 -10.28 21.16 13.88
CA ALA A 92 -10.37 21.39 15.31
C ALA A 92 -9.76 22.74 15.74
N ASP A 93 -8.56 23.07 15.26
CA ASP A 93 -7.87 24.34 15.56
C ASP A 93 -8.65 25.53 15.02
N GLY A 94 -9.14 25.45 13.77
CA GLY A 94 -9.96 26.49 13.16
C GLY A 94 -11.30 26.71 13.90
N THR A 95 -11.93 25.63 14.37
CA THR A 95 -13.15 25.72 15.17
C THR A 95 -12.90 26.42 16.52
N GLN A 96 -11.77 26.16 17.17
CA GLN A 96 -11.41 26.81 18.44
C GLN A 96 -11.15 28.31 18.28
N ASP A 97 -10.45 28.73 17.22
CA ASP A 97 -10.19 30.16 16.97
C ASP A 97 -11.44 30.94 16.60
N ILE A 98 -12.37 30.33 15.85
CA ILE A 98 -13.68 30.94 15.55
C ILE A 98 -14.50 31.10 16.83
N ASN A 99 -14.56 30.07 17.69
CA ASN A 99 -15.29 30.15 18.95
C ASN A 99 -14.70 31.21 19.89
N ARG A 100 -13.37 31.26 20.03
CA ARG A 100 -12.67 32.29 20.83
C ARG A 100 -12.93 33.70 20.31
N SER A 101 -12.93 33.90 18.99
CA SER A 101 -13.20 35.21 18.38
C SER A 101 -14.68 35.61 18.48
N GLY A 102 -15.60 34.63 18.50
CA GLY A 102 -17.04 34.86 18.67
C GLY A 102 -17.47 35.16 20.10
N GLU A 103 -16.78 34.61 21.10
CA GLU A 103 -17.03 34.90 22.53
C GLU A 103 -16.57 36.29 22.94
N GLY A 104 -15.58 36.88 22.27
CA GLY A 104 -15.13 38.26 22.52
C GLY A 104 -16.06 39.36 21.95
N LEU A 105 -17.10 38.98 21.20
CA LEU A 105 -18.06 39.88 20.55
C LEU A 105 -19.45 39.87 21.21
N ARG A 106 -19.62 39.21 22.36
CA ARG A 106 -20.86 39.20 23.16
C ARG A 106 -20.76 40.10 24.38
#